data_AF-A0A7S2MMS6-F1
#
_entry.id   AF-A0A7S2MMS6-F1
#
_cell.length_a   1.000
_cell.length_b   1.000
_cell.length_c   1.000
_cell.angle_alpha   90.00
_cell.angle_beta   90.00
_cell.angle_gamma   90.00
#
_symmetry.space_group_name_H-M   'P 1'
#
loop_
_entity.id
_entity.type
_entity.pdbx_description
1 polymer ?
#
loop_
_entity_poly.entity_id
_entity_poly.type
_entity_poly.pdbx_seq_one_letter_code
_entity_poly.pdbx_strand_id
1 'polypeptide(L)'
;LASSAGARHAADARIGANGEVEGARCNLFLWQSSEAATRTAQAEDLIAVTDRAGLSAIAYHMTWPIHVARYREILRMTLTSTLYAGVAVAVSLLLTLPAHLAMLAFANVAAVVTVLFGYMAAAGFTCSAISYTVVLMSLGFCVDYSCHMVHFSDHGVEPGTPWDLRMGHALRECGFDVMQGCVTAFLGVALLGVNGAMGFRIFAAMSVVI
;
A
#
# COMPACT_ATOMS: atom_id res chain seq x y z
N LEU A 1 -39.73 14.81 -28.61
CA LEU A 1 -39.78 13.40 -28.16
C LEU A 1 -40.60 12.48 -29.07
N ALA A 2 -41.50 12.99 -29.93
CA ALA A 2 -42.34 12.16 -30.81
C ALA A 2 -41.70 11.72 -32.17
N SER A 3 -40.42 12.01 -32.39
CA SER A 3 -39.68 11.52 -33.58
C SER A 3 -38.84 10.30 -33.20
N SER A 4 -38.55 9.42 -34.15
CA SER A 4 -37.68 8.23 -33.95
C SER A 4 -36.30 8.58 -33.39
N ALA A 5 -35.76 9.75 -33.75
CA ALA A 5 -34.53 10.30 -33.17
C ALA A 5 -34.71 10.79 -31.72
N GLY A 6 -35.87 11.36 -31.40
CA GLY A 6 -36.21 11.80 -30.04
C GLY A 6 -36.38 10.65 -29.06
N ALA A 7 -36.87 9.49 -29.51
CA ALA A 7 -36.98 8.29 -28.69
C ALA A 7 -35.60 7.72 -28.28
N ARG A 8 -34.59 7.82 -29.16
CA ARG A 8 -33.23 7.35 -28.89
C ARG A 8 -32.52 8.15 -27.80
N HIS A 9 -32.79 9.45 -27.70
CA HIS A 9 -32.14 10.37 -26.76
C HIS A 9 -33.04 10.75 -25.57
N ALA A 10 -34.22 10.14 -25.45
CA ALA A 10 -35.16 10.40 -24.37
C ALA A 10 -34.57 10.10 -22.98
N ALA A 11 -33.63 9.15 -22.89
CA ALA A 11 -32.92 8.82 -21.66
C ALA A 11 -31.67 9.67 -21.40
N ASP A 12 -31.25 10.50 -22.37
CA ASP A 12 -30.01 11.27 -22.33
C ASP A 12 -30.20 12.72 -21.86
N ALA A 13 -31.42 13.24 -21.90
CA ALA A 13 -31.73 14.59 -21.45
C ALA A 13 -32.95 14.61 -20.53
N ARG A 14 -32.82 15.28 -19.39
CA ARG A 14 -33.91 15.52 -18.46
C ARG A 14 -34.37 16.96 -18.60
N ILE A 15 -35.66 17.13 -18.90
CA ILE A 15 -36.30 18.44 -19.04
C ILE A 15 -37.23 18.60 -17.83
N GLY A 16 -37.07 19.71 -17.11
CA GLY A 16 -37.90 20.07 -15.95
C GLY A 16 -39.31 20.50 -16.36
N ALA A 17 -40.21 20.62 -15.37
CA ALA A 17 -41.61 20.96 -15.60
C ALA A 17 -41.83 22.31 -16.31
N ASN A 18 -40.84 23.21 -16.25
CA ASN A 18 -40.86 24.54 -16.86
C ASN A 18 -40.34 24.54 -18.32
N GLY A 19 -39.92 23.39 -18.84
CA GLY A 19 -39.31 23.27 -20.17
C GLY A 19 -37.79 23.52 -20.20
N GLU A 20 -37.16 23.80 -19.07
CA GLU A 20 -35.70 23.96 -18.95
C GLU A 20 -34.99 22.61 -18.89
N VAL A 21 -33.77 22.53 -19.44
CA VAL A 21 -32.94 21.32 -19.39
C VAL A 21 -32.24 21.25 -18.03
N GLU A 22 -32.67 20.33 -17.16
CA GLU A 22 -32.07 20.11 -15.84
C GLU A 22 -30.72 19.37 -15.95
N GLY A 23 -30.53 18.59 -17.00
CA GLY A 23 -29.27 17.89 -17.26
C GLY A 23 -29.31 17.12 -18.56
N ALA A 24 -28.14 17.00 -19.20
CA ALA A 24 -27.96 16.20 -20.39
C ALA A 24 -26.65 15.41 -20.27
N ARG A 25 -26.64 14.18 -20.78
CA ARG A 25 -25.43 13.36 -20.91
C ARG A 25 -25.04 13.23 -22.38
N CYS A 26 -23.74 13.28 -22.64
CA CYS A 26 -23.17 12.97 -23.93
C CYS A 26 -22.32 11.70 -23.79
N ASN A 27 -22.66 10.66 -24.54
CA ASN A 27 -21.90 9.42 -24.54
C ASN A 27 -20.74 9.56 -25.53
N LEU A 28 -19.51 9.42 -25.01
CA LEU A 28 -18.29 9.41 -25.79
C LEU A 28 -17.62 8.05 -25.64
N PHE A 29 -17.21 7.47 -26.76
CA PHE A 29 -16.40 6.26 -26.76
C PHE A 29 -14.93 6.66 -26.85
N LEU A 30 -14.16 6.21 -25.87
CA LEU A 30 -12.74 6.50 -25.76
C LEU A 30 -11.97 5.18 -25.84
N TRP A 31 -10.82 5.21 -26.49
CA TRP A 31 -9.90 4.09 -26.46
C TRP A 31 -9.34 3.92 -25.03
N GLN A 32 -9.56 2.75 -24.43
CA GLN A 32 -9.08 2.44 -23.08
C GLN A 32 -7.78 1.63 -23.16
N SER A 33 -6.67 2.24 -22.73
CA SER A 33 -5.40 1.52 -22.60
C SER A 33 -5.47 0.45 -21.49
N SER A 34 -4.71 -0.63 -21.64
CA SER A 34 -4.52 -1.65 -20.59
C SER A 34 -3.68 -1.12 -19.42
N GLU A 35 -2.83 -0.14 -19.67
CA GLU A 35 -1.93 0.45 -18.68
C GLU A 35 -2.66 1.45 -17.75
N ALA A 36 -2.37 1.40 -16.45
CA ALA A 36 -3.02 2.26 -15.46
C ALA A 36 -2.57 3.73 -15.56
N ALA A 37 -1.29 3.99 -15.85
CA ALA A 37 -0.75 5.34 -15.99
C ALA A 37 -1.41 6.08 -17.15
N THR A 38 -1.40 5.47 -18.34
CA THR A 38 -2.03 6.03 -19.55
C THR A 38 -3.53 6.27 -19.37
N ARG A 39 -4.25 5.35 -18.71
CA ARG A 39 -5.68 5.55 -18.37
C ARG A 39 -5.91 6.74 -17.44
N THR A 40 -4.99 6.97 -16.50
CA THR A 40 -5.08 8.10 -15.56
C THR A 40 -4.87 9.41 -16.30
N ALA A 41 -3.84 9.49 -17.15
CA ALA A 41 -3.59 10.66 -17.99
C ALA A 41 -4.77 11.00 -18.92
N GLN A 42 -5.35 9.98 -19.58
CA GLN A 42 -6.53 10.17 -20.42
C GLN A 42 -7.73 10.75 -19.65
N ALA A 43 -7.95 10.30 -18.41
CA ALA A 43 -9.02 10.82 -17.57
C ALA A 43 -8.77 12.29 -17.16
N GLU A 44 -7.52 12.63 -16.84
CA GLU A 44 -7.13 14.01 -16.53
C GLU A 44 -7.28 14.94 -17.74
N ASP A 45 -6.90 14.48 -18.93
CA ASP A 45 -7.10 15.23 -20.18
C ASP A 45 -8.58 15.52 -20.44
N LEU A 46 -9.47 14.54 -20.21
CA LEU A 46 -10.92 14.71 -20.35
C LEU A 46 -11.50 15.70 -19.36
N ILE A 47 -11.07 15.65 -18.10
CA ILE A 47 -11.46 16.63 -17.08
C ILE A 47 -10.98 18.03 -17.51
N ALA A 48 -9.72 18.16 -17.93
CA ALA A 48 -9.17 19.43 -18.39
C ALA A 48 -9.82 19.99 -19.67
N VAL A 49 -10.30 19.13 -20.57
CA VAL A 49 -11.09 19.57 -21.74
C VAL A 49 -12.46 20.08 -21.30
N THR A 50 -13.08 19.41 -20.33
CA THR A 50 -14.38 19.80 -19.79
C THR A 50 -14.29 21.16 -19.08
N ASP A 51 -13.25 21.36 -18.26
CA ASP A 51 -12.97 22.64 -17.59
C ASP A 51 -12.71 23.77 -18.60
N ARG A 52 -11.93 23.49 -19.66
CA ARG A 52 -11.66 24.46 -20.74
C ARG A 52 -12.90 24.85 -21.53
N ALA A 53 -13.88 23.96 -21.65
CA ALA A 53 -15.13 24.26 -22.35
C ALA A 53 -16.03 25.22 -21.56
N GLY A 54 -15.72 25.52 -20.28
CA GLY A 54 -16.54 26.38 -19.43
C GLY A 54 -17.94 25.83 -19.15
N LEU A 55 -18.15 24.54 -19.43
CA LEU A 55 -19.40 23.84 -19.18
C LEU A 55 -19.35 23.27 -17.76
N SER A 56 -20.44 23.42 -17.00
CA SER A 56 -20.63 22.70 -15.73
C SER A 56 -20.95 21.22 -15.99
N ALA A 57 -20.06 20.53 -16.70
CA ALA A 57 -20.16 19.13 -17.05
C ALA A 57 -19.16 18.31 -16.22
N ILE A 58 -19.54 17.08 -15.88
CA ILE A 58 -18.70 16.14 -15.13
C ILE A 58 -18.41 14.96 -16.06
N ALA A 59 -17.15 14.72 -16.37
CA ALA A 59 -16.74 13.54 -17.10
C ALA A 59 -16.87 12.31 -16.18
N TYR A 60 -17.75 11.38 -16.54
CA TYR A 60 -18.07 10.20 -15.73
C TYR A 60 -17.81 8.90 -16.47
N HIS A 61 -17.06 8.00 -15.82
CA HIS A 61 -16.90 6.63 -16.25
C HIS A 61 -16.85 5.71 -15.02
N MET A 62 -17.55 4.58 -15.05
CA MET A 62 -17.72 3.70 -13.88
C MET A 62 -16.38 3.19 -13.29
N THR A 63 -15.34 3.06 -14.12
CA THR A 63 -14.03 2.57 -13.68
C THR A 63 -13.08 3.67 -13.18
N TRP A 64 -13.37 4.95 -13.43
CA TRP A 64 -12.47 6.04 -13.07
C TRP A 64 -12.29 6.24 -11.55
N PRO A 65 -13.35 6.28 -10.72
CA PRO A 65 -13.18 6.44 -9.28
C PRO A 65 -12.32 5.34 -8.65
N ILE A 66 -12.35 4.14 -9.24
CA ILE A 66 -11.71 2.95 -8.69
C ILE A 66 -10.25 2.82 -9.16
N HIS A 67 -9.93 3.19 -10.40
CA HIS A 67 -8.60 2.96 -10.98
C HIS A 67 -7.76 4.23 -11.10
N VAL A 68 -8.36 5.35 -11.49
CA VAL A 68 -7.65 6.62 -11.77
C VAL A 68 -7.35 7.35 -10.46
N ALA A 69 -8.38 7.56 -9.63
CA ALA A 69 -8.22 8.28 -8.37
C ALA A 69 -7.28 7.54 -7.39
N ARG A 70 -7.31 6.21 -7.38
CA ARG A 70 -6.39 5.41 -6.56
C ARG A 70 -4.94 5.48 -7.04
N TYR A 71 -4.69 5.40 -8.35
CA TYR A 71 -3.32 5.41 -8.86
C TYR A 71 -2.57 6.69 -8.47
N ARG A 72 -3.25 7.84 -8.46
CA ARG A 72 -2.69 9.14 -8.09
C ARG A 72 -2.33 9.25 -6.61
N GLU A 73 -3.19 8.76 -5.73
CA GLU A 73 -3.03 8.96 -4.28
C GLU A 73 -2.24 7.82 -3.61
N ILE A 74 -2.18 6.63 -4.21
CA ILE A 74 -1.68 5.45 -3.50
C ILE A 74 -0.20 5.54 -3.14
N LEU A 75 0.64 6.15 -3.97
CA LEU A 75 2.06 6.32 -3.67
C LEU A 75 2.22 7.29 -2.49
N ARG A 76 1.54 8.44 -2.54
CA ARG A 76 1.57 9.42 -1.45
C ARG A 76 1.06 8.81 -0.15
N MET A 77 -0.09 8.15 -0.20
CA MET A 77 -0.68 7.46 0.94
C MET A 77 0.26 6.40 1.52
N THR A 78 0.90 5.61 0.66
CA THR A 78 1.87 4.59 1.09
C THR A 78 3.04 5.22 1.85
N LEU A 79 3.63 6.27 1.29
CA LEU A 79 4.77 6.95 1.94
C LEU A 79 4.36 7.64 3.25
N THR A 80 3.25 8.37 3.26
CA THR A 80 2.80 9.08 4.47
C THR A 80 2.41 8.11 5.58
N SER A 81 1.68 7.04 5.26
CA SER A 81 1.29 6.04 6.25
C SER A 81 2.49 5.25 6.77
N THR A 82 3.44 4.91 5.90
CA THR A 82 4.69 4.26 6.32
C THR A 82 5.50 5.17 7.24
N LEU A 83 5.54 6.48 6.97
CA LEU A 83 6.18 7.46 7.84
C LEU A 83 5.49 7.55 9.20
N TYR A 84 4.16 7.69 9.24
CA TYR A 84 3.41 7.74 10.50
C TYR A 84 3.56 6.45 11.32
N ALA A 85 3.51 5.29 10.67
CA ALA A 85 3.77 4.01 11.30
C ALA A 85 5.21 3.91 11.82
N GLY A 86 6.20 4.37 11.06
CA GLY A 86 7.60 4.42 11.47
C GLY A 86 7.82 5.32 12.68
N VAL A 87 7.17 6.49 12.74
CA VAL A 87 7.22 7.37 13.91
C VAL A 87 6.57 6.72 15.12
N ALA A 88 5.41 6.08 14.95
CA ALA A 88 4.74 5.36 16.03
C ALA A 88 5.61 4.21 16.58
N VAL A 89 6.30 3.48 15.70
CA VAL A 89 7.28 2.45 16.05
C VAL A 89 8.48 3.04 16.80
N ALA A 90 9.03 4.17 16.34
CA ALA A 90 10.15 4.81 17.04
C ALA A 90 9.76 5.22 18.47
N VAL A 91 8.57 5.81 18.62
CA VAL A 91 8.03 6.22 19.92
C VAL A 91 7.77 5.01 20.82
N SER A 92 7.18 3.93 20.29
CA SER A 92 6.92 2.72 21.09
C SER A 92 8.21 2.07 21.56
N LEU A 93 9.23 1.95 20.70
CA LEU A 93 10.55 1.42 21.06
C LEU A 93 11.26 2.29 22.10
N LEU A 94 11.17 3.62 21.99
CA LEU A 94 11.74 4.55 22.98
C LEU A 94 11.06 4.46 24.36
N LEU A 95 9.78 4.09 24.39
CA LEU A 95 9.04 3.90 25.65
C LEU A 95 9.36 2.55 26.31
N THR A 96 9.64 1.51 25.54
CA THR A 96 9.86 0.15 26.06
C THR A 96 11.32 -0.16 26.36
N LEU A 97 12.27 0.47 25.67
CA LEU A 97 13.70 0.13 25.71
C LEU A 97 14.56 1.36 26.02
N PRO A 98 15.77 1.17 26.59
CA PRO A 98 16.72 2.26 26.74
C PRO A 98 17.13 2.82 25.37
N ALA A 99 17.36 4.14 25.30
CA ALA A 99 17.48 4.88 24.04
C ALA A 99 18.50 4.31 23.05
N HIS A 100 19.65 3.82 23.53
CA HIS A 100 20.68 3.23 22.67
C HIS A 100 20.22 1.94 21.96
N LEU A 101 19.44 1.12 22.65
CA LEU A 101 18.87 -0.12 22.13
C LEU A 101 17.67 0.14 21.21
N ALA A 102 16.82 1.09 21.58
CA ALA A 102 15.71 1.53 20.75
C ALA A 102 16.18 2.06 19.38
N MET A 103 17.28 2.82 19.36
CA MET A 103 17.90 3.32 18.12
C MET A 103 18.43 2.18 17.24
N LEU A 104 19.03 1.14 17.83
CA LEU A 104 19.51 -0.02 17.09
C LEU A 104 18.33 -0.80 16.48
N ALA A 105 17.28 -1.05 17.26
CA ALA A 105 16.06 -1.71 16.77
C ALA A 105 15.39 -0.91 15.65
N PHE A 106 15.27 0.41 15.81
CA PHE A 106 14.70 1.28 14.79
C PHE A 106 15.53 1.31 13.51
N ALA A 107 16.87 1.34 13.62
CA ALA A 107 17.76 1.27 12.47
C ALA A 107 17.59 -0.05 11.69
N ASN A 108 17.42 -1.17 12.40
CA ASN A 108 17.13 -2.46 11.77
C ASN A 108 15.80 -2.45 11.00
N VAL A 109 14.72 -1.94 11.61
CA VAL A 109 13.42 -1.80 10.96
C VAL A 109 13.52 -0.92 9.71
N ALA A 110 14.20 0.23 9.82
CA ALA A 110 14.40 1.14 8.69
C ALA A 110 15.19 0.49 7.54
N ALA A 111 16.20 -0.33 7.87
CA ALA A 111 16.96 -1.09 6.88
C ALA A 111 16.08 -2.10 6.13
N VAL A 112 15.27 -2.89 6.84
CA VAL A 112 14.37 -3.87 6.19
C VAL A 112 13.33 -3.19 5.31
N VAL A 113 12.73 -2.08 5.77
CA VAL A 113 11.79 -1.29 4.96
C VAL A 113 12.48 -0.75 3.69
N THR A 114 13.72 -0.29 3.80
CA THR A 114 14.51 0.16 2.64
C THR A 114 14.77 -0.97 1.66
N VAL A 115 15.13 -2.16 2.15
CA VAL A 115 15.30 -3.37 1.33
C VAL A 115 14.00 -3.74 0.63
N LEU A 116 12.86 -3.64 1.30
CA LEU A 116 11.55 -3.95 0.71
C LEU A 116 11.18 -2.98 -0.42
N PHE A 117 11.37 -1.68 -0.22
CA PHE A 117 11.17 -0.69 -1.29
C PHE A 117 12.16 -0.90 -2.45
N GLY A 118 13.42 -1.25 -2.15
CA GLY A 118 14.42 -1.61 -3.15
C GLY A 118 14.02 -2.85 -3.96
N TYR A 119 13.50 -3.88 -3.30
CA TYR A 119 12.99 -5.08 -3.95
C TYR A 119 11.78 -4.78 -4.83
N MET A 120 10.84 -3.97 -4.36
CA MET A 120 9.69 -3.53 -5.17
C MET A 120 10.15 -2.83 -6.46
N ALA A 121 11.15 -1.95 -6.36
CA ALA A 121 11.70 -1.25 -7.51
C ALA A 121 12.44 -2.22 -8.47
N ALA A 122 13.25 -3.14 -7.94
CA ALA A 122 14.02 -4.08 -8.74
C ALA A 122 13.15 -5.15 -9.44
N ALA A 123 12.10 -5.63 -8.77
CA ALA A 123 11.16 -6.61 -9.32
C ALA A 123 10.06 -5.98 -10.19
N GLY A 124 10.01 -4.65 -10.28
CA GLY A 124 9.01 -3.93 -11.09
C GLY A 124 7.59 -4.00 -10.53
N PHE A 125 7.42 -4.21 -9.22
CA PHE A 125 6.10 -4.22 -8.61
C PHE A 125 5.52 -2.80 -8.50
N THR A 126 4.31 -2.62 -9.02
CA THR A 126 3.61 -1.33 -8.94
C THR A 126 3.06 -1.08 -7.53
N CYS A 127 3.02 0.18 -7.09
CA CYS A 127 2.39 0.56 -5.83
C CYS A 127 0.87 0.31 -5.92
N SER A 128 0.42 -0.75 -5.27
CA SER A 128 -0.97 -1.17 -5.20
C SER A 128 -1.42 -1.26 -3.74
N ALA A 129 -2.73 -1.44 -3.50
CA ALA A 129 -3.25 -1.60 -2.14
C ALA A 129 -2.65 -2.83 -1.45
N ILE A 130 -2.35 -3.89 -2.22
CA ILE A 130 -1.71 -5.11 -1.73
C ILE A 130 -0.27 -4.82 -1.33
N SER A 131 0.51 -4.19 -2.21
CA SER A 131 1.90 -3.82 -1.92
C SER A 131 2.02 -2.88 -0.72
N TYR A 132 1.10 -1.92 -0.61
CA TYR A 132 0.97 -1.03 0.55
C TYR A 132 0.75 -1.82 1.85
N THR A 133 -0.18 -2.77 1.86
CA THR A 133 -0.42 -3.59 3.06
C THR A 133 0.78 -4.44 3.45
N VAL A 134 1.52 -4.98 2.47
CA VAL A 134 2.75 -5.75 2.73
C VAL A 134 3.82 -4.88 3.36
N VAL A 135 4.00 -3.64 2.90
CA VAL A 135 4.93 -2.68 3.52
C VAL A 135 4.55 -2.37 4.96
N LEU A 136 3.28 -2.13 5.26
CA LEU A 136 2.87 -1.87 6.65
C LEU A 136 2.96 -3.11 7.53
N MET A 137 2.63 -4.28 6.99
CA MET A 137 2.78 -5.56 7.69
C MET A 137 4.25 -5.83 8.03
N SER A 138 5.17 -5.49 7.12
CA SER A 138 6.60 -5.67 7.35
C SER A 138 7.12 -4.83 8.51
N LEU A 139 6.64 -3.59 8.68
CA LEU A 139 6.99 -2.77 9.84
C LEU A 139 6.62 -3.47 11.16
N GLY A 140 5.42 -4.07 11.21
CA GLY A 140 4.93 -4.79 12.39
C GLY A 140 5.81 -6.01 12.72
N PHE A 141 6.04 -6.88 11.74
CA PHE A 141 6.88 -8.07 11.94
C PHE A 141 8.33 -7.72 12.29
N CYS A 142 8.91 -6.71 11.65
CA CYS A 142 10.28 -6.30 11.96
C CYS A 142 10.42 -5.77 13.39
N VAL A 143 9.42 -5.02 13.88
CA VAL A 143 9.46 -4.48 15.24
C VAL A 143 9.34 -5.58 16.30
N ASP A 144 8.50 -6.60 16.06
CA ASP A 144 8.32 -7.72 16.98
C ASP A 144 9.66 -8.43 17.18
N TYR A 145 10.29 -8.87 16.08
CA TYR A 145 11.57 -9.58 16.15
C TYR A 145 12.68 -8.71 16.76
N SER A 146 12.74 -7.43 16.40
CA SER A 146 13.77 -6.52 16.91
C SER A 146 13.58 -6.25 18.40
N CYS A 147 12.35 -6.01 18.86
CA CYS A 147 12.06 -5.75 20.27
C CYS A 147 12.35 -6.97 21.13
N HIS A 148 11.95 -8.17 20.70
CA HIS A 148 12.25 -9.41 21.42
C HIS A 148 13.76 -9.63 21.56
N MET A 149 14.51 -9.59 20.45
CA MET A 149 15.96 -9.76 20.44
C MET A 149 16.67 -8.76 21.35
N VAL A 150 16.30 -7.48 21.24
CA VAL A 150 16.93 -6.41 22.00
C VAL A 150 16.53 -6.46 23.49
N HIS A 151 15.31 -6.85 23.82
CA HIS A 151 14.87 -7.06 25.19
C HIS A 151 15.68 -8.15 25.89
N PHE A 152 15.78 -9.35 25.30
CA PHE A 152 16.57 -10.45 25.88
C PHE A 152 18.09 -10.21 25.87
N SER A 153 18.57 -9.22 25.12
CA SER A 153 19.97 -8.79 25.15
C SER A 153 20.33 -7.94 26.37
N ASP A 154 19.34 -7.36 27.04
CA ASP A 154 19.51 -6.51 28.23
C ASP A 154 18.91 -7.17 29.48
N HIS A 155 17.85 -7.95 29.31
CA HIS A 155 17.18 -8.64 30.40
C HIS A 155 17.93 -9.92 30.80
N GLY A 156 18.20 -10.07 32.10
CA GLY A 156 18.85 -11.27 32.65
C GLY A 156 20.36 -11.32 32.46
N VAL A 157 21.00 -10.23 32.01
CA VAL A 157 22.45 -10.15 31.81
C VAL A 157 23.09 -9.16 32.80
N GLU A 158 24.26 -9.51 33.34
CA GLU A 158 24.98 -8.66 34.28
C GLU A 158 25.48 -7.35 33.63
N PRO A 159 25.46 -6.22 34.36
CA PRO A 159 26.01 -4.96 33.87
C PRO A 159 27.50 -5.10 33.52
N GLY A 160 27.90 -4.63 32.33
CA GLY A 160 29.29 -4.68 31.85
C GLY A 160 29.66 -5.92 31.04
N THR A 161 28.73 -6.85 30.85
CA THR A 161 28.91 -7.98 29.93
C THR A 161 29.13 -7.48 28.49
N PRO A 162 30.14 -8.00 27.77
CA PRO A 162 30.41 -7.58 26.40
C PRO A 162 29.26 -7.96 25.45
N TRP A 163 29.15 -7.21 24.35
CA TRP A 163 27.98 -7.26 23.45
C TRP A 163 27.78 -8.62 22.77
N ASP A 164 28.87 -9.33 22.48
CA ASP A 164 28.87 -10.66 21.88
C ASP A 164 28.18 -11.70 22.78
N LEU A 165 28.52 -11.72 24.07
CA LEU A 165 27.86 -12.60 25.04
C LEU A 165 26.39 -12.22 25.25
N ARG A 166 26.09 -10.91 25.29
CA ARG A 166 24.71 -10.41 25.41
C ARG A 166 23.82 -10.86 24.25
N MET A 167 24.32 -10.73 23.02
CA MET A 167 23.58 -11.18 21.83
C MET A 167 23.50 -12.71 21.78
N GLY A 168 24.55 -13.42 22.21
CA GLY A 168 24.53 -14.87 22.35
C GLY A 168 23.49 -15.38 23.34
N HIS A 169 23.29 -14.66 24.45
CA HIS A 169 22.21 -14.92 25.40
C HIS A 169 20.83 -14.70 24.76
N ALA A 170 20.62 -13.55 24.12
CA ALA A 170 19.36 -13.24 23.44
C ALA A 170 18.99 -14.31 22.39
N LEU A 171 19.95 -14.74 21.57
CA LEU A 171 19.75 -15.79 20.57
C LEU A 171 19.38 -17.14 21.18
N ARG A 172 19.89 -17.47 22.37
CA ARG A 172 19.56 -18.73 23.06
C ARG A 172 18.14 -18.70 23.63
N GLU A 173 17.73 -17.55 24.16
CA GLU A 173 16.41 -17.40 24.79
C GLU A 173 15.28 -17.23 23.77
N CYS A 174 15.44 -16.35 22.77
CA CYS A 174 14.36 -16.04 21.83
C CYS A 174 14.58 -16.54 20.40
N GLY A 175 15.76 -17.06 20.07
CA GLY A 175 16.09 -17.43 18.69
C GLY A 175 15.23 -18.58 18.15
N PHE A 176 14.90 -19.56 18.99
CA PHE A 176 14.04 -20.67 18.59
C PHE A 176 12.61 -20.21 18.27
N ASP A 177 12.03 -19.38 19.13
CA ASP A 177 10.67 -18.85 18.97
C ASP A 177 10.55 -17.98 17.72
N VAL A 178 11.53 -17.12 17.47
CA VAL A 178 11.58 -16.28 16.26
C VAL A 178 11.72 -17.14 15.00
N MET A 179 12.62 -18.14 14.99
CA MET A 179 12.78 -19.06 13.85
C MET A 179 11.49 -19.84 13.57
N GLN A 180 10.82 -20.32 14.62
CA GLN A 180 9.56 -21.05 14.48
C GLN A 180 8.47 -20.15 13.87
N GLY A 181 8.37 -18.90 14.33
CA GLY A 181 7.50 -17.88 13.73
C GLY A 181 7.78 -17.68 12.24
N CYS A 182 9.04 -17.46 11.87
CA CYS A 182 9.46 -17.28 10.47
C CYS A 182 9.11 -18.49 9.59
N VAL A 183 9.33 -19.72 10.06
CA VAL A 183 8.99 -20.94 9.31
C VAL A 183 7.48 -21.04 9.06
N THR A 184 6.65 -20.72 10.07
CA THR A 184 5.19 -20.77 9.87
C THR A 184 4.70 -19.69 8.91
N ALA A 185 5.23 -18.47 9.01
CA ALA A 185 4.92 -17.38 8.08
C ALA A 185 5.33 -17.75 6.64
N PHE A 186 6.53 -18.30 6.46
CA PHE A 186 7.04 -18.75 5.17
C PHE A 186 6.13 -19.83 4.55
N LEU A 187 5.73 -20.83 5.33
CA LEU A 187 4.81 -21.87 4.84
C LEU A 187 3.44 -21.29 4.43
N GLY A 188 2.91 -20.32 5.19
CA GLY A 188 1.67 -19.63 4.84
C GLY A 188 1.79 -18.84 3.54
N VAL A 189 2.88 -18.09 3.37
CA VAL A 189 3.17 -17.33 2.15
C VAL A 189 3.37 -18.25 0.95
N ALA A 190 4.09 -19.36 1.11
CA ALA A 190 4.30 -20.35 0.07
C ALA A 190 2.97 -20.96 -0.42
N LEU A 191 2.07 -21.29 0.51
CA LEU A 191 0.74 -21.81 0.18
C LEU A 191 -0.11 -20.78 -0.61
N LEU A 192 -0.05 -19.51 -0.21
CA LEU A 192 -0.72 -18.42 -0.92
C LEU A 192 -0.17 -18.23 -2.35
N GLY A 193 1.13 -18.45 -2.54
CA GLY A 193 1.79 -18.32 -3.85
C GLY A 193 1.33 -19.35 -4.89
N VAL A 194 0.82 -20.51 -4.46
CA VAL A 194 0.27 -21.56 -5.36
C VAL A 194 -1.09 -21.16 -5.96
N ASN A 195 -1.74 -20.12 -5.42
CA ASN A 195 -3.05 -19.68 -5.90
C ASN A 195 -2.96 -19.01 -7.29
N GLY A 196 -3.97 -19.25 -8.14
CA GLY A 196 -4.04 -18.68 -9.49
C GLY A 196 -4.34 -17.17 -9.54
N ALA A 197 -4.82 -16.55 -8.46
CA ALA A 197 -5.17 -15.14 -8.44
C ALA A 197 -3.91 -14.24 -8.36
N MET A 198 -3.82 -13.27 -9.28
CA MET A 198 -2.68 -12.34 -9.37
C MET A 198 -2.40 -11.58 -8.07
N GLY A 199 -3.45 -11.19 -7.33
CA GLY A 199 -3.29 -10.48 -6.06
C GLY A 199 -2.56 -11.31 -5.00
N PHE A 200 -2.92 -12.58 -4.84
CA PHE A 200 -2.25 -13.49 -3.91
C PHE A 200 -0.81 -13.77 -4.32
N ARG A 201 -0.54 -13.88 -5.62
CA ARG A 201 0.82 -14.06 -6.14
C ARG A 201 1.72 -12.85 -5.85
N ILE A 202 1.21 -11.63 -6.03
CA ILE A 202 1.95 -10.40 -5.70
C ILE A 202 2.19 -10.32 -4.19
N PHE A 203 1.15 -10.56 -3.39
CA PHE A 203 1.29 -10.59 -1.93
C PHE A 203 2.36 -11.60 -1.50
N ALA A 204 2.30 -12.83 -2.03
CA ALA A 204 3.23 -13.88 -1.67
C ALA A 204 4.67 -13.55 -2.12
N ALA A 205 4.85 -13.08 -3.35
CA ALA A 205 6.17 -12.71 -3.87
C ALA A 205 6.83 -11.56 -3.07
N MET A 206 6.05 -10.58 -2.63
CA MET A 206 6.57 -9.50 -1.79
C MET A 206 6.81 -9.95 -0.34
N SER A 207 5.92 -10.78 0.20
CA SER A 207 6.00 -11.21 1.60
C SER A 207 7.12 -12.20 1.87
N VAL A 208 7.60 -12.92 0.84
CA VAL A 208 8.71 -13.87 1.01
C VAL A 208 10.06 -13.21 1.28
N VAL A 209 10.17 -11.91 1.02
CA VAL A 209 11.39 -11.12 1.23
C VAL A 209 11.51 -10.62 2.68
N ILE A 210 10.39 -10.56 3.39
CA ILE A 210 10.28 -10.11 4.79
C ILE A 210 10.48 -11.32 5.70
#